data_AF-A0A3D5VF49-F1
#
_entry.id   AF-A0A3D5VF49-F1
#
_cell.length_a   1.000
_cell.length_b   1.000
_cell.length_c   1.000
_cell.angle_alpha   90.00
_cell.angle_beta   90.00
_cell.angle_gamma   90.00
#
_symmetry.space_group_name_H-M   'P 1'
#
loop_
_entity.id
_entity.type
_entity.pdbx_description
1 polymer ?
#
loop_
_entity_poly.entity_id
_entity_poly.type
_entity_poly.pdbx_seq_one_letter_code
_entity_poly.pdbx_strand_id
1 'polypeptide(L)'
;MRREVPIAVTFVAGILFLLDYFIKIPYVSENVVGQFLDWAIIIAAFALILGAANLLRIHIQKIIKGKKEWWNSVILLVAMFVMAIIPIIWTQQNAVYTFLFKHIFENLNGTMFALLAFYIASAAYRAFRIRTKE
;
A
#
# COMPACT_ATOMS: atom_id res chain seq x y z
N MET A 1 -1.57 -9.56 -26.80
CA MET A 1 -0.39 -8.69 -27.04
C MET A 1 -0.36 -7.38 -26.26
N ARG A 2 -1.38 -6.48 -26.30
CA ARG A 2 -1.31 -5.17 -25.59
C ARG A 2 -1.20 -5.26 -24.05
N ARG A 3 -1.63 -6.39 -23.44
CA ARG A 3 -1.58 -6.63 -22.00
C ARG A 3 -0.39 -7.47 -21.55
N GLU A 4 0.11 -8.37 -22.40
CA GLU A 4 1.29 -9.19 -22.09
C GLU A 4 2.56 -8.34 -21.94
N VAL A 5 2.72 -7.30 -22.75
CA VAL A 5 3.93 -6.45 -22.72
C VAL A 5 4.07 -5.71 -21.38
N PRO A 6 3.05 -4.98 -20.87
CA PRO A 6 3.13 -4.39 -19.53
C PRO A 6 3.39 -5.41 -18.43
N ILE A 7 2.74 -6.59 -18.50
CA ILE A 7 2.94 -7.66 -17.51
C ILE A 7 4.39 -8.14 -17.53
N ALA A 8 4.93 -8.43 -18.71
CA ALA A 8 6.31 -8.88 -18.86
C ALA A 8 7.30 -7.83 -18.33
N VAL A 9 7.09 -6.54 -18.63
CA VAL A 9 7.93 -5.45 -18.12
C VAL A 9 7.88 -5.39 -16.59
N THR A 10 6.69 -5.42 -15.99
CA THR A 10 6.56 -5.41 -14.52
C THR A 10 7.18 -6.64 -13.86
N PHE A 11 7.09 -7.80 -14.51
CA PHE A 11 7.69 -9.05 -14.03
C PHE A 11 9.23 -8.97 -14.05
N VAL A 12 9.81 -8.55 -15.17
CA VAL A 12 11.27 -8.39 -15.31
C VAL A 12 11.80 -7.33 -14.35
N ALA A 13 11.10 -6.20 -14.21
CA ALA A 13 11.46 -5.18 -13.23
C ALA A 13 11.43 -5.75 -11.80
N GLY A 14 10.39 -6.51 -11.43
CA GLY A 14 10.31 -7.15 -10.12
C GLY A 14 11.48 -8.12 -9.85
N ILE A 15 11.85 -8.94 -10.83
CA ILE A 15 13.02 -9.83 -10.72
C ILE A 15 14.32 -9.03 -10.55
N LEU A 16 14.50 -7.96 -11.32
CA LEU A 16 15.69 -7.12 -11.23
C LEU A 16 15.89 -6.56 -9.81
N PHE A 17 14.83 -6.02 -9.21
CA PHE A 17 14.87 -5.49 -7.83
C PHE A 17 15.14 -6.59 -6.80
N LEU A 18 14.54 -7.77 -6.98
CA LEU A 18 14.76 -8.90 -6.09
C LEU A 18 16.22 -9.38 -6.15
N LEU A 19 16.82 -9.45 -7.34
CA LEU A 19 18.22 -9.83 -7.50
C LEU A 19 19.17 -8.78 -6.92
N ASP A 20 18.90 -7.49 -7.15
CA ASP A 20 19.71 -6.38 -6.61
C ASP A 20 19.77 -6.38 -5.07
N TYR A 21 18.67 -6.79 -4.42
CA TYR A 21 18.61 -6.91 -2.96
C TYR A 21 19.64 -7.93 -2.41
N PHE A 22 19.85 -9.06 -3.09
CA PHE A 22 20.78 -10.11 -2.65
C PHE A 22 22.20 -9.96 -3.21
N ILE A 23 22.34 -9.47 -4.45
CA ILE A 23 23.60 -9.36 -5.17
C ILE A 23 23.80 -7.90 -5.59
N LYS A 24 24.65 -7.18 -4.84
CA LYS A 24 24.97 -5.78 -5.14
C LYS A 24 26.06 -5.68 -6.20
N ILE A 25 25.67 -5.37 -7.44
CA ILE A 25 26.58 -5.05 -8.53
C ILE A 25 26.61 -3.53 -8.68
N PRO A 26 27.72 -2.83 -8.35
CA PRO A 26 27.75 -1.37 -8.21
C PRO A 26 27.12 -0.61 -9.39
N TYR A 27 27.46 -1.00 -10.62
CA TYR A 27 26.93 -0.35 -11.81
C TYR A 27 25.40 -0.50 -11.96
N VAL A 28 24.86 -1.69 -11.69
CA VAL A 28 23.42 -1.99 -11.83
C VAL A 28 22.63 -1.34 -10.71
N SER A 29 23.12 -1.45 -9.47
CA SER A 29 22.47 -0.89 -8.30
C SER A 29 22.36 0.63 -8.38
N GLU A 30 23.44 1.32 -8.78
CA GLU A 30 23.46 2.79 -8.83
C GLU A 30 22.75 3.34 -10.08
N ASN A 31 23.04 2.82 -11.27
CA ASN A 31 22.60 3.45 -12.52
C ASN A 31 21.28 2.91 -13.06
N VAL A 32 20.89 1.69 -12.69
CA VAL A 32 19.62 1.11 -13.16
C VAL A 32 18.61 1.18 -12.03
N VAL A 33 18.84 0.42 -10.94
CA VAL A 33 17.89 0.34 -9.83
C VAL A 33 17.72 1.69 -9.13
N GLY A 34 18.82 2.43 -8.91
CA GLY A 34 18.80 3.79 -8.36
C GLY A 34 17.92 4.75 -9.16
N GLN A 35 18.07 4.79 -10.49
CA GLN A 35 17.22 5.64 -11.33
C GLN A 35 15.74 5.27 -11.27
N PHE A 36 15.43 3.96 -11.26
CA PHE A 36 14.05 3.51 -11.08
C PHE A 36 13.49 3.91 -9.70
N LEU A 37 14.29 3.84 -8.64
CA LEU A 37 13.90 4.27 -7.30
C LEU A 37 13.66 5.78 -7.24
N ASP A 38 14.49 6.60 -7.88
CA ASP A 38 14.30 8.05 -7.95
C ASP A 38 12.97 8.41 -8.62
N TRP A 39 12.66 7.78 -9.75
CA TRP A 39 11.37 7.94 -10.41
C TRP A 39 10.21 7.46 -9.52
N ALA A 40 10.38 6.32 -8.85
CA ALA A 40 9.37 5.77 -7.96
C ALA A 40 9.09 6.69 -6.77
N ILE A 41 10.11 7.34 -6.19
CA ILE A 41 9.96 8.30 -5.09
C ILE A 41 9.15 9.52 -5.55
N ILE A 42 9.45 10.07 -6.74
CA ILE A 42 8.71 11.19 -7.30
C ILE A 42 7.24 10.80 -7.50
N ILE A 43 6.98 9.65 -8.12
CA ILE A 43 5.62 9.14 -8.35
C ILE A 43 4.90 8.90 -7.02
N ALA A 44 5.58 8.31 -6.03
CA ALA A 44 5.02 8.04 -4.71
C ALA A 44 4.62 9.33 -3.98
N ALA A 45 5.42 10.40 -4.08
CA ALA A 45 5.07 11.69 -3.49
C ALA A 45 3.74 12.24 -4.05
N PHE A 46 3.56 12.22 -5.38
CA PHE A 46 2.29 12.62 -6.00
C PHE A 46 1.15 11.67 -5.64
N ALA A 47 1.41 10.35 -5.60
CA ALA A 47 0.42 9.35 -5.25
C ALA A 47 -0.09 9.52 -3.81
N LEU A 48 0.79 9.86 -2.86
CA LEU A 48 0.41 10.15 -1.48
C LEU A 48 -0.55 11.35 -1.38
N ILE A 49 -0.24 12.44 -2.10
CA ILE A 49 -1.09 13.64 -2.12
C ILE A 49 -2.46 13.31 -2.72
N LEU A 50 -2.49 12.66 -3.88
CA LEU A 50 -3.73 12.28 -4.55
C LEU A 50 -4.55 11.29 -3.71
N GLY A 51 -3.88 10.32 -3.07
CA GLY A 51 -4.52 9.36 -2.18
C GLY A 51 -5.18 10.04 -0.98
N ALA A 52 -4.46 10.93 -0.30
CA ALA A 52 -4.99 11.70 0.82
C ALA A 52 -6.15 12.61 0.40
N ALA A 53 -6.01 13.33 -0.72
CA ALA A 53 -7.05 14.21 -1.25
C ALA A 53 -8.31 13.43 -1.62
N ASN A 54 -8.16 12.26 -2.24
CA ASN A 54 -9.29 11.39 -2.60
C ASN A 54 -10.01 10.85 -1.35
N LEU A 55 -9.26 10.38 -0.35
CA LEU A 55 -9.84 9.94 0.93
C LEU A 55 -10.61 11.07 1.62
N LEU A 56 -9.99 12.25 1.76
CA LEU A 56 -10.65 13.43 2.32
C LEU A 56 -11.94 13.74 1.57
N ARG A 57 -11.90 13.83 0.24
CA ARG A 57 -13.07 14.13 -0.58
C ARG A 57 -14.21 13.14 -0.34
N ILE A 58 -13.93 11.84 -0.41
CA ILE A 58 -14.97 10.80 -0.28
C ILE A 58 -15.55 10.79 1.12
N HIS A 59 -14.70 10.79 2.15
CA HIS A 59 -15.13 10.62 3.53
C HIS A 59 -15.77 11.88 4.11
N ILE A 60 -15.27 13.07 3.78
CA ILE A 60 -15.92 14.34 4.16
C ILE A 60 -17.30 14.43 3.50
N GLN A 61 -17.42 14.13 2.21
CA GLN A 61 -18.74 14.13 1.55
C GLN A 61 -19.69 13.08 2.14
N LYS A 62 -19.18 11.92 2.56
CA LYS A 62 -19.99 10.89 3.23
C LYS A 62 -20.53 11.38 4.57
N ILE A 63 -19.72 12.13 5.34
CA ILE A 63 -20.10 12.73 6.62
C ILE A 63 -21.12 13.84 6.43
N ILE A 64 -20.84 14.81 5.56
CA ILE A 64 -21.75 15.95 5.30
C ILE A 64 -23.13 15.47 4.83
N LYS A 65 -23.16 14.43 3.98
CA LYS A 65 -24.42 13.87 3.45
C LYS A 65 -25.09 12.88 4.41
N GLY A 66 -24.55 12.64 5.60
CA GLY A 66 -25.13 11.72 6.59
C GLY A 66 -25.36 10.30 6.07
N LYS A 67 -24.53 9.80 5.16
CA LYS A 67 -24.73 8.48 4.55
C LYS A 67 -24.55 7.35 5.59
N LYS A 68 -25.08 6.16 5.28
CA LYS A 68 -24.89 4.96 6.09
C LYS A 68 -23.41 4.78 6.45
N GLU A 69 -23.12 4.52 7.74
CA GLU A 69 -21.75 4.35 8.27
C GLU A 69 -20.86 5.59 8.09
N TRP A 70 -21.42 6.80 8.23
CA TRP A 70 -20.64 8.04 8.27
C TRP A 70 -19.66 8.07 9.45
N TRP A 71 -20.02 7.46 10.59
CA TRP A 71 -19.19 7.42 11.78
C TRP A 71 -17.84 6.71 11.54
N ASN A 72 -17.83 5.62 10.75
CA ASN A 72 -16.60 4.97 10.29
C ASN A 72 -15.68 5.93 9.52
N SER A 73 -16.27 6.89 8.80
CA SER A 73 -15.50 7.90 8.06
C SER A 73 -14.89 8.94 8.98
N VAL A 74 -15.58 9.29 10.07
CA VAL A 74 -15.01 10.16 11.10
C VAL A 74 -13.81 9.48 11.76
N ILE A 75 -13.96 8.22 12.18
CA ILE A 75 -12.87 7.45 12.80
C ILE A 75 -11.67 7.38 11.86
N LEU A 76 -11.89 7.06 10.57
CA LEU A 76 -10.83 7.01 9.58
C LEU A 76 -10.09 8.35 9.46
N LEU A 77 -10.82 9.45 9.29
CA LEU A 77 -10.21 10.78 9.12
C LEU A 77 -9.43 11.20 10.37
N VAL A 78 -9.99 10.98 11.56
CA VAL A 78 -9.30 11.25 12.83
C VAL A 78 -8.02 10.43 12.92
N ALA A 79 -8.09 9.11 12.69
CA ALA A 79 -6.91 8.25 12.74
C ALA A 79 -5.85 8.67 11.71
N MET A 80 -6.24 9.05 10.50
CA MET A 80 -5.34 9.55 9.46
C MET A 80 -4.61 10.82 9.91
N PHE A 81 -5.31 11.80 10.46
CA PHE A 81 -4.70 13.04 10.94
C PHE A 81 -3.84 12.81 12.19
N VAL A 82 -4.27 11.97 13.13
CA VAL A 82 -3.49 11.60 14.31
C VAL A 82 -2.15 10.99 13.89
N MET A 83 -2.17 10.01 12.98
CA MET A 83 -0.94 9.36 12.49
C MET A 83 -0.06 10.29 11.67
N ALA A 84 -0.64 11.26 10.94
CA ALA A 84 0.12 12.22 10.15
C ALA A 84 0.74 13.35 10.99
N ILE A 85 0.03 13.86 12.00
CA ILE A 85 0.41 15.07 12.75
C ILE A 85 1.36 14.75 13.91
N ILE A 86 1.14 13.65 14.64
CA ILE A 86 1.97 13.29 15.80
C ILE A 86 3.48 13.29 15.50
N PRO A 87 3.98 12.65 14.43
CA PRO A 87 5.42 12.64 14.16
C PRO A 87 5.96 14.01 13.70
N ILE A 88 5.09 14.94 13.24
CA ILE A 88 5.47 16.31 12.87
C ILE A 88 5.69 17.17 14.13
N ILE A 89 4.83 17.00 15.15
CA ILE A 89 4.93 17.76 16.40
C ILE A 89 6.08 17.27 17.26
N TRP A 90 6.24 15.95 17.36
CA TRP A 90 7.34 15.33 18.09
C TRP A 90 8.37 14.77 17.11
N THR A 91 8.44 13.46 16.97
CA THR A 91 9.26 12.74 15.99
C THR A 91 8.66 11.33 15.83
N GLN A 92 9.09 10.59 14.82
CA GLN A 92 8.75 9.18 14.65
C GLN A 92 9.34 8.26 15.76
N GLN A 93 10.27 8.77 16.56
CA GLN A 93 10.89 8.01 17.65
C GLN A 93 10.19 8.23 19.00
N ASN A 94 9.22 9.15 19.06
CA ASN A 94 8.48 9.42 20.28
C ASN A 94 7.67 8.18 20.73
N ALA A 95 7.58 7.97 22.05
CA ALA A 95 6.85 6.85 22.64
C ALA A 95 5.37 6.81 22.21
N VAL A 96 4.72 7.97 22.07
CA VAL A 96 3.32 8.08 21.64
C VAL A 96 3.16 7.59 20.20
N TYR A 97 3.99 8.07 19.28
CA TYR A 97 3.95 7.63 17.88
C TYR A 97 4.24 6.12 17.78
N THR A 98 5.29 5.66 18.47
CA THR A 98 5.70 4.25 18.45
C THR A 98 4.59 3.34 18.99
N PHE A 99 3.90 3.77 20.05
CA PHE A 99 2.77 3.04 20.61
C PHE A 99 1.63 2.91 19.59
N LEU A 100 1.20 4.03 19.00
CA LEU A 100 0.13 4.05 18.00
C LEU A 100 0.50 3.22 16.77
N PHE A 101 1.73 3.35 16.29
CA PHE A 101 2.20 2.62 15.12
C PHE A 101 2.23 1.11 15.37
N LYS A 102 2.91 0.65 16.41
CA LYS A 102 3.10 -0.79 16.67
C LYS A 102 1.84 -1.50 17.15
N HIS A 103 1.06 -0.87 18.03
CA HIS A 103 -0.08 -1.57 18.65
C HIS A 103 -1.38 -1.37 17.89
N ILE A 104 -1.54 -0.27 17.16
CA ILE A 104 -2.77 0.01 16.41
C ILE A 104 -2.54 -0.21 14.93
N PHE A 105 -1.62 0.54 14.31
CA PHE A 105 -1.46 0.50 12.85
C PHE A 105 -0.95 -0.87 12.34
N GLU A 106 0.12 -1.42 12.91
CA GLU A 106 0.67 -2.72 12.50
C GLU A 106 -0.33 -3.86 12.69
N ASN A 107 -1.04 -3.92 13.82
CA ASN A 107 -2.04 -4.95 14.08
C ASN A 107 -3.22 -4.87 13.11
N LEU A 108 -3.75 -3.66 12.86
CA LEU A 108 -4.83 -3.47 11.88
C LEU A 108 -4.36 -3.85 10.47
N ASN A 109 -3.14 -3.48 10.10
CA ASN A 109 -2.54 -3.87 8.83
C ASN A 109 -2.40 -5.40 8.72
N GLY A 110 -1.97 -6.06 9.80
CA GLY A 110 -1.91 -7.53 9.89
C GLY A 110 -3.26 -8.20 9.64
N THR A 111 -4.35 -7.66 10.18
CA THR A 111 -5.70 -8.20 9.92
C THR A 111 -6.12 -8.02 8.45
N MET A 112 -5.81 -6.88 7.82
CA MET A 112 -6.04 -6.68 6.39
C MET A 112 -5.26 -7.69 5.54
N PHE A 113 -3.97 -7.90 5.81
CA PHE A 113 -3.16 -8.87 5.07
C PHE A 113 -3.64 -10.31 5.28
N ALA A 114 -4.02 -10.69 6.51
CA ALA A 114 -4.57 -12.02 6.80
C ALA A 114 -5.85 -12.28 5.99
N LEU A 115 -6.76 -11.30 5.93
CA LEU A 115 -7.97 -11.39 5.11
C LEU A 115 -7.64 -11.53 3.63
N LEU A 116 -6.74 -10.69 3.11
CA LEU A 116 -6.32 -10.76 1.70
C LEU A 116 -5.68 -12.11 1.35
N ALA A 117 -4.80 -12.63 2.20
CA ALA A 117 -4.18 -13.93 2.01
C ALA A 117 -5.23 -15.05 1.91
N PHE A 118 -6.20 -15.05 2.83
CA PHE A 118 -7.31 -16.01 2.81
C PHE A 118 -8.14 -15.88 1.52
N TYR A 119 -8.47 -14.66 1.08
CA TYR A 119 -9.20 -14.43 -0.17
C TYR A 119 -8.43 -14.86 -1.41
N ILE A 120 -7.13 -14.59 -1.49
CA ILE A 120 -6.26 -15.03 -2.58
C ILE A 120 -6.19 -16.54 -2.64
N ALA A 121 -5.95 -17.21 -1.50
CA ALA A 121 -5.94 -18.68 -1.44
C ALA A 121 -7.28 -19.28 -1.86
N SER A 122 -8.40 -18.72 -1.38
CA SER A 122 -9.75 -19.15 -1.74
C SER A 122 -10.03 -18.93 -3.24
N ALA A 123 -9.61 -17.81 -3.81
CA ALA A 123 -9.75 -17.52 -5.24
C ALA A 123 -8.87 -18.42 -6.10
N ALA A 124 -7.62 -18.65 -5.71
CA ALA A 124 -6.71 -19.57 -6.38
C ALA A 124 -7.27 -21.00 -6.38
N TYR A 125 -7.76 -21.49 -5.23
CA TYR A 125 -8.43 -22.79 -5.16
C TYR A 125 -9.62 -22.87 -6.12
N ARG A 126 -10.47 -21.83 -6.16
CA ARG A 126 -11.60 -21.79 -7.12
C ARG A 126 -11.14 -21.74 -8.58
N ALA A 127 -10.01 -21.10 -8.89
CA ALA A 127 -9.48 -20.96 -10.24
C ALA A 127 -8.78 -22.25 -10.73
N PHE A 128 -8.07 -22.95 -9.84
CA PHE A 128 -7.35 -24.19 -10.15
C PHE A 128 -8.17 -25.45 -9.92
N ARG A 129 -9.32 -25.37 -9.24
CA ARG A 129 -10.28 -26.48 -9.17
C ARG A 129 -10.80 -26.74 -10.58
N ILE A 130 -10.21 -27.75 -11.23
CA ILE A 130 -10.63 -28.27 -12.53
C ILE A 130 -12.14 -28.55 -12.44
N ARG A 131 -12.93 -27.84 -13.26
CA ARG A 131 -14.30 -28.24 -13.54
C ARG A 131 -14.21 -29.41 -14.50
N THR A 132 -14.21 -30.64 -13.99
CA THR A 132 -14.53 -31.80 -14.80
C THR A 132 -15.99 -31.68 -15.22
N LYS A 133 -16.21 -31.44 -16.50
CA LYS A 133 -17.37 -31.95 -17.22
C LYS A 133 -16.75 -32.87 -18.27
N GLU A 134 -17.08 -34.16 -18.18
CA GLU A 134 -17.00 -35.17 -19.24
C GLU A 134 -15.79 -35.10 -20.19
#